data_AF-A0A6N6PFV9-F1
#
_entry.id   AF-A0A6N6PFV9-F1
#
_cell.length_a   1.000
_cell.length_b   1.000
_cell.length_c   1.000
_cell.angle_alpha   90.00
_cell.angle_beta   90.00
_cell.angle_gamma   90.00
#
_symmetry.space_group_name_H-M   'P 1'
#
loop_
_entity.id
_entity.type
_entity.pdbx_description
1 polymer ?
#
loop_
_entity_poly.entity_id
_entity_poly.type
_entity_poly.pdbx_seq_one_letter_code
_entity_poly.pdbx_strand_id
1 'polypeptide(L)' 'MSQSLQYLTDERGDRTAVVLPIGDYEKLLEDLDDLAVAAERRDDPVIPHEEFLAELKRDGIL' A
#
# COMPACT_ATOMS: atom_id res chain seq x y z
N MET A 1 -6.25 -22.63 -6.63
CA MET A 1 -5.25 -23.42 -5.89
C MET A 1 -4.61 -22.48 -4.89
N SER A 2 -4.81 -22.62 -3.59
CA SER A 2 -4.01 -21.83 -2.64
C SER A 2 -2.57 -22.32 -2.77
N GLN A 3 -1.67 -21.47 -3.24
CA GLN A 3 -0.25 -21.81 -3.16
C GLN A 3 0.11 -21.83 -1.67
N SER A 4 0.59 -22.98 -1.20
CA SER A 4 1.20 -23.08 0.13
C SER A 4 2.50 -22.28 0.11
N LEU A 5 2.56 -21.21 0.91
CA LEU A 5 3.77 -20.41 1.10
C LEU A 5 4.92 -21.30 1.58
N GLN A 6 6.09 -21.15 0.96
CA GLN A 6 7.31 -21.85 1.36
C GLN A 6 8.08 -20.98 2.34
N TYR A 7 8.61 -21.59 3.40
CA TYR A 7 9.38 -20.88 4.42
C TYR A 7 10.79 -21.44 4.49
N LEU A 8 11.75 -20.56 4.72
CA LEU A 8 13.10 -20.94 5.13
C LEU A 8 13.12 -21.02 6.65
N THR A 9 13.77 -22.04 7.19
CA THR A 9 13.92 -22.23 8.64
C THR A 9 15.39 -22.24 9.02
N ASP A 10 15.69 -21.81 10.25
CA ASP A 10 17.01 -21.99 10.83
C ASP A 10 17.25 -23.45 11.32
N GLU A 11 18.38 -23.69 11.97
CA GLU A 11 18.77 -25.00 12.51
C GLU A 11 17.85 -25.50 13.64
N ARG A 12 17.10 -24.60 14.28
CA ARG A 12 16.12 -24.92 15.33
C ARG A 12 14.73 -25.22 14.74
N GLY A 13 14.55 -24.97 13.45
CA GLY A 13 13.26 -25.11 12.76
C GLY A 13 12.41 -23.85 12.82
N ASP A 14 12.94 -22.73 13.31
CA ASP A 14 12.23 -21.46 13.38
C ASP A 14 12.22 -20.77 12.01
N ARG A 15 11.07 -20.23 11.58
CA ARG A 15 10.94 -19.59 10.27
C ARG A 15 11.69 -18.26 10.23
N THR A 16 12.59 -18.10 9.28
CA THR A 16 13.43 -16.90 9.12
C THR A 16 13.12 -16.11 7.85
N ALA A 17 12.56 -16.75 6.82
CA ALA A 17 12.12 -16.08 5.60
C ALA A 17 10.96 -16.83 4.93
N VAL A 18 10.32 -16.18 3.96
CA VAL A 18 9.22 -16.74 3.15
C VAL A 18 9.46 -16.47 1.67
N VAL A 19 9.11 -17.44 0.83
CA VAL A 19 9.10 -17.28 -0.63
C VAL A 19 7.71 -16.81 -1.05
N LEU A 20 7.66 -15.64 -1.67
CA LEU A 20 6.45 -15.07 -2.25
C LEU A 20 6.50 -15.19 -3.78
N PRO A 21 5.38 -15.48 -4.45
CA PRO A 21 5.24 -15.20 -5.87
C PRO A 21 5.61 -13.74 -6.16
N ILE A 22 6.30 -13.48 -7.28
CA ILE A 22 6.81 -12.14 -7.57
C ILE A 22 5.71 -11.07 -7.57
N GLY A 23 4.54 -11.37 -8.14
CA GLY A 23 3.41 -10.44 -8.13
C GLY A 23 2.85 -10.15 -6.74
N ASP A 24 2.92 -11.11 -5.81
CA ASP A 24 2.49 -10.88 -4.42
C ASP A 24 3.51 -10.00 -3.67
N TYR A 25 4.81 -10.15 -3.98
CA TYR A 25 5.86 -9.29 -3.44
C TYR A 25 5.75 -7.86 -3.97
N GLU A 26 5.57 -7.68 -5.28
CA GLU A 26 5.39 -6.36 -5.90
C GLU A 26 4.16 -5.65 -5.34
N LYS A 27 3.04 -6.37 -5.20
CA LYS A 27 1.84 -5.83 -4.57
C LYS A 27 2.05 -5.44 -3.10
N LEU A 28 2.80 -6.25 -2.34
CA LEU A 28 3.13 -5.91 -0.96
C LEU A 28 3.94 -4.60 -0.89
N LEU A 29 4.88 -4.39 -1.82
CA LEU A 29 5.63 -3.14 -1.88
C LEU A 29 4.74 -1.95 -2.24
N GLU A 30 3.83 -2.10 -3.20
CA GLU A 30 2.82 -1.09 -3.57
C GLU A 30 1.95 -0.72 -2.35
N ASP A 31 1.39 -1.72 -1.68
CA ASP A 31 0.53 -1.50 -0.49
C ASP A 31 1.29 -0.74 0.62
N LEU A 32 2.58 -1.02 0.81
CA LEU A 32 3.42 -0.31 1.79
C LEU A 32 3.69 1.15 1.39
N ASP A 33 3.90 1.41 0.12
CA ASP A 33 4.10 2.78 -0.40
C ASP A 33 2.83 3.62 -0.24
N ASP A 34 1.68 3.06 -0.63
CA ASP A 34 0.37 3.70 -0.45
C ASP A 34 0.09 4.01 1.02
N LEU A 35 0.38 3.07 1.92
CA LEU A 35 0.22 3.27 3.37
C LEU A 35 1.18 4.32 3.94
N ALA A 36 2.41 4.40 3.42
CA ALA A 36 3.36 5.44 3.81
C ALA A 36 2.85 6.82 3.41
N VAL A 37 2.42 6.99 2.15
CA VAL A 37 1.82 8.24 1.66
C VAL A 37 0.59 8.63 2.47
N ALA A 38 -0.30 7.68 2.78
CA ALA A 38 -1.47 7.94 3.61
C ALA A 38 -1.10 8.38 5.04
N ALA A 39 -0.06 7.78 5.62
CA ALA A 39 0.40 8.12 6.97
C ALA A 39 1.07 9.49 7.02
N GLU A 40 1.87 9.85 6.03
CA GLU A 40 2.51 11.17 5.91
C GLU A 40 1.49 12.29 5.81
N ARG A 41 0.38 12.05 5.09
CA ARG A 41 -0.69 13.03 4.86
C ARG A 41 -1.79 13.03 5.91
N ARG A 42 -1.67 12.20 6.97
CA ARG A 42 -2.75 11.99 7.95
C ARG A 42 -3.18 13.28 8.65
N ASP A 43 -2.23 14.15 8.93
CA ASP A 43 -2.43 15.38 9.71
C ASP A 43 -2.45 16.63 8.80
N ASP A 44 -2.48 16.44 7.48
CA ASP A 44 -2.61 17.54 6.53
C ASP A 44 -3.97 18.26 6.70
N PRO A 45 -4.01 19.59 6.47
CA PRO A 45 -5.27 20.31 6.42
C PRO A 45 -6.23 19.69 5.39
N VAL A 46 -7.49 19.51 5.80
CA VAL A 46 -8.55 19.02 4.92
C VAL A 46 -9.45 20.17 4.46
N ILE A 47 -10.02 20.04 3.27
CA ILE A 47 -11.05 20.95 2.75
C ILE A 47 -12.38 20.20 2.57
N PRO A 48 -13.54 20.88 2.66
CA PRO A 48 -14.82 20.31 2.31
C PRO A 48 -14.83 19.81 0.85
N HIS A 49 -15.52 18.70 0.60
CA HIS A 49 -15.61 18.12 -0.75
C HIS A 49 -16.21 19.08 -1.79
N GLU A 50 -17.17 19.91 -1.39
CA GLU A 50 -17.78 20.92 -2.27
C GLU A 50 -16.78 21.99 -2.72
N GLU A 51 -15.86 22.39 -1.83
CA GLU A 51 -14.79 23.34 -2.14
C GLU A 51 -13.85 22.73 -3.18
N PHE A 52 -13.40 21.49 -2.96
CA PHE A 52 -12.55 20.77 -3.91
C PHE A 52 -13.19 20.66 -5.31
N LEU A 53 -14.48 20.32 -5.39
CA LEU A 53 -15.19 20.24 -6.67
C LEU A 53 -15.32 21.60 -7.35
N ALA A 54 -15.48 22.68 -6.59
CA ALA A 54 -15.52 24.04 -7.14
C ALA A 54 -14.16 24.43 -7.74
N GLU A 55 -13.06 24.06 -7.08
CA GLU A 55 -11.70 24.27 -7.60
C GLU A 55 -11.46 23.51 -8.91
N LEU A 56 -11.80 22.22 -8.97
CA LEU A 56 -11.62 21.41 -10.19
C LEU A 56 -12.41 21.97 -11.39
N LYS A 57 -13.63 22.47 -11.16
CA LYS A 57 -14.44 23.13 -12.21
C LYS A 57 -13.85 24.45 -12.65
N ARG A 58 -13.37 25.26 -11.71
CA ARG A 58 -12.69 26.53 -11.99
C ARG A 58 -11.44 26.30 -12.85
N ASP A 59 -10.73 25.21 -12.59
CA ASP A 59 -9.48 24.85 -13.27
C ASP A 59 -9.74 24.14 -14.62
N GLY A 60 -11.00 23.87 -14.97
CA GLY A 60 -11.39 23.25 -16.24
C GLY A 60 -11.04 21.76 -16.34
N ILE A 61 -10.74 21.12 -15.21
CA ILE A 61 -10.48 19.67 -15.13
C ILE A 61 -11.81 18.89 -15.16
N LEU A 62 -12.89 19.53 -14.67
CA LEU A 62 -14.26 18.99 -14.55
C LEU A 62 -15.27 19.96 -15.15
#